data_AF-A0A9R1BBJ3-F1
#
_entry.id   AF-A0A9R1BBJ3-F1
#
_cell.length_a   1.000
_cell.length_b   1.000
_cell.length_c   1.000
_cell.angle_alpha   90.00
_cell.angle_beta   90.00
_cell.angle_gamma   90.00
#
_symmetry.space_group_name_H-M   'P 1'
#
loop_
_entity.id
_entity.type
_entity.pdbx_description
1 polymer ?
#
loop_
_entity_poly.entity_id
_entity_poly.type
_entity_poly.pdbx_seq_one_letter_code
_entity_poly.pdbx_strand_id
1 'polypeptide(L)'
;MIHNQIWISLSRYQTARSKHRIVDRGIEFDQVDRERGWDDQIVFNGLLHAGPVEFLYYWFHRALHHHFLYSRYHSHHHASIVTEPITSVIHPFGEHIVYFTLFAIPMLSTVYMGNGSALVFVLYIVYIDFMNNMGHCNFELVPKWMFQVFPPLKYLMYTPSFHSLHHTQFRTNYSLFMPFYDYIYSTMDKASDELYENSLKGTEETPDLVHLTHMTNLQSAYHLRVGFASIASKPSDNSEWYMWTLWPLAWLSMVVAWIYGSSAFVVERIKLKKMKMQTWVVPRYNFQYGLAWDRESINDLIEKAILDADVRGVKVLSLGLLNQAKQLNGNGELFRQKYPKLGVRIVDGSGLAIGVVLKSIPSDAKQVFLHTGTCKIARAVAMALCGKGIQVIMNRKKEYDMLKSQMPENRASYLKCSSNDITKIWLVERIDDKEQRMAPKGTVFVPISQFPLKKVRKDCTYLSTPAMKIPDTMQNIHSCENWLPRRVMSAWHIAGILHVLEGWSEHECGDHMMDSEKAWSAAIRHGFIPLTKA
;
A
#
# COMPACT_ATOMS: atom_id res chain seq x y z
N MET A 1 24.84 0.63 35.80
CA MET A 1 24.25 0.16 37.06
C MET A 1 25.15 -0.82 37.81
N ILE A 2 25.46 -2.03 37.31
CA ILE A 2 26.27 -3.03 38.04
C ILE A 2 27.64 -2.49 38.50
N HIS A 3 28.37 -1.81 37.61
CA HIS A 3 29.65 -1.17 37.95
C HIS A 3 29.53 -0.18 39.13
N ASN A 4 28.51 0.68 39.11
CA ASN A 4 28.30 1.67 40.19
C ASN A 4 27.95 0.98 41.50
N GLN A 5 27.12 -0.06 41.46
CA GLN A 5 26.75 -0.81 42.66
C GLN A 5 27.95 -1.55 43.28
N ILE A 6 28.88 -2.04 42.47
CA ILE A 6 30.14 -2.62 42.95
C ILE A 6 30.97 -1.57 43.70
N TRP A 7 31.11 -0.37 43.13
CA TRP A 7 31.83 0.74 43.79
C TRP A 7 31.14 1.23 45.05
N ILE A 8 29.80 1.33 45.06
CA ILE A 8 29.02 1.67 46.25
C ILE A 8 29.25 0.62 47.35
N SER A 9 29.20 -0.67 46.99
CA SER A 9 29.42 -1.76 47.93
C SER A 9 30.84 -1.77 48.49
N LEU A 10 31.85 -1.58 47.63
CA LEU A 10 33.25 -1.46 48.03
C LEU A 10 33.48 -0.24 48.93
N SER A 11 32.92 0.90 48.56
CA SER A 11 33.00 2.15 49.34
C SER A 11 32.36 1.98 50.71
N ARG A 12 31.14 1.42 50.79
CA ARG A 12 30.45 1.14 52.07
C ARG A 12 31.23 0.14 52.92
N TYR A 13 31.81 -0.89 52.31
CA TYR A 13 32.66 -1.85 53.01
C TYR A 13 33.92 -1.18 53.60
N GLN A 14 34.58 -0.31 52.83
CA GLN A 14 35.74 0.45 53.29
C GLN A 14 35.36 1.46 54.38
N THR A 15 34.25 2.19 54.23
CA THR A 15 33.74 3.14 55.24
C THR A 15 33.43 2.45 56.58
N ALA A 16 32.98 1.20 56.55
CA ALA A 16 32.66 0.42 57.73
C ALA A 16 33.90 -0.16 58.46
N ARG A 17 35.02 -0.41 57.76
CA ARG A 17 36.18 -1.13 58.33
C ARG A 17 37.51 -0.37 58.32
N SER A 18 37.71 0.56 57.40
CA SER A 18 38.99 1.24 57.19
C SER A 18 39.23 2.31 58.23
N LYS A 19 40.48 2.39 58.71
CA LYS A 19 40.97 3.50 59.56
C LYS A 19 41.38 4.73 58.74
N HIS A 20 41.36 4.63 57.42
CA HIS A 20 41.80 5.67 56.47
C HIS A 20 40.61 6.32 55.76
N ARG A 21 39.67 6.90 56.52
CA ARG A 21 38.54 7.64 55.95
C ARG A 21 38.95 9.07 55.61
N ILE A 22 38.52 9.57 54.45
CA ILE A 22 38.78 10.97 54.03
C ILE A 22 37.94 11.94 54.86
N VAL A 23 36.65 11.61 55.07
CA VAL A 23 35.73 12.36 55.92
C VAL A 23 35.26 11.43 57.04
N ASP A 24 35.48 11.83 58.29
CA ASP A 24 35.12 11.02 59.47
C ASP A 24 33.65 11.24 59.88
N ARG A 25 32.73 10.86 58.99
CA ARG A 25 31.27 10.87 59.23
C ARG A 25 30.63 9.57 58.73
N GLY A 26 29.55 9.16 59.38
CA GLY A 26 28.71 8.04 58.94
C GLY A 26 27.87 8.40 57.72
N ILE A 27 27.34 7.38 57.04
CA ILE A 27 26.30 7.54 56.02
C ILE A 27 24.94 7.48 56.73
N GLU A 28 24.29 8.63 56.88
CA GLU A 28 23.00 8.76 57.56
C GLU A 28 21.81 8.47 56.62
N PHE A 29 20.65 8.16 57.20
CA PHE A 29 19.43 7.84 56.43
C PHE A 29 19.06 8.92 55.41
N ASP A 30 19.15 10.21 55.76
CA ASP A 30 18.86 11.30 54.84
C ASP A 30 19.76 11.30 53.60
N GLN A 31 21.01 10.86 53.73
CA GLN A 31 21.92 10.72 52.59
C GLN A 31 21.50 9.53 51.72
N VAL A 32 21.18 8.39 52.33
CA VAL A 32 20.70 7.20 51.61
C VAL A 32 19.43 7.51 50.82
N ASP A 33 18.50 8.25 51.42
CA ASP A 33 17.23 8.61 50.77
C ASP A 33 17.42 9.62 49.63
N ARG A 34 18.36 10.58 49.76
CA ARG A 34 18.73 11.50 48.66
C ARG A 34 19.43 10.80 47.50
N GLU A 35 20.14 9.71 47.77
CA GLU A 35 20.89 8.95 46.77
C GLU A 35 20.04 7.89 46.05
N ARG A 36 18.76 7.71 46.42
CA ARG A 36 17.83 6.84 45.67
C ARG A 36 17.57 7.42 44.27
N GLY A 37 17.91 6.64 43.25
CA GLY A 37 17.76 7.00 41.85
C GLY A 37 16.49 6.46 41.20
N TRP A 38 16.20 6.96 39.99
CA TRP A 38 15.16 6.43 39.11
C TRP A 38 15.56 5.09 38.47
N ASP A 39 16.84 4.72 38.52
CA ASP A 39 17.39 3.50 37.93
C ASP A 39 17.02 2.24 38.75
N ASP A 40 16.99 2.35 40.08
CA ASP A 40 16.46 1.29 40.96
C ASP A 40 15.00 0.95 40.62
N GLN A 41 14.20 1.96 40.25
CA GLN A 41 12.80 1.79 39.87
C GLN A 41 12.66 1.08 38.51
N ILE A 42 13.61 1.26 37.59
CA ILE A 42 13.62 0.52 36.33
C ILE A 42 13.84 -0.96 36.57
N VAL A 43 14.82 -1.32 37.40
CA VAL A 43 15.09 -2.72 37.73
C VAL A 43 13.88 -3.32 38.45
N PHE A 44 13.31 -2.60 39.41
CA PHE A 44 12.13 -3.08 40.13
C PHE A 44 10.93 -3.28 39.20
N ASN A 45 10.64 -2.33 38.30
CA ASN A 45 9.57 -2.48 37.31
C ASN A 45 9.84 -3.62 36.34
N GLY A 46 11.09 -3.80 35.90
CA GLY A 46 11.50 -4.92 35.07
C GLY A 46 11.23 -6.27 35.75
N LEU A 47 11.53 -6.39 37.05
CA LEU A 47 11.26 -7.60 37.83
C LEU A 47 9.76 -7.84 38.04
N LEU A 48 8.99 -6.78 38.34
CA LEU A 48 7.54 -6.88 38.46
C LEU A 48 6.88 -7.27 37.13
N HIS A 49 7.41 -6.76 36.01
CA HIS A 49 6.96 -7.14 34.68
C HIS A 49 7.28 -8.61 34.38
N ALA A 50 8.57 -8.97 34.44
CA ALA A 50 9.06 -10.31 34.13
C ALA A 50 8.45 -11.42 35.01
N GLY A 51 8.14 -11.10 36.27
CA GLY A 51 7.51 -12.01 37.22
C GLY A 51 5.97 -11.88 37.21
N PRO A 52 5.38 -11.11 38.15
CA PRO A 52 3.93 -11.00 38.31
C PRO A 52 3.13 -10.73 37.03
N VAL A 53 3.53 -9.75 36.21
CA VAL A 53 2.73 -9.36 35.04
C VAL A 53 2.73 -10.47 34.00
N GLU A 54 3.89 -10.95 33.58
CA GLU A 54 4.03 -12.03 32.60
C GLU A 54 3.36 -13.32 33.09
N PHE A 55 3.53 -13.70 34.36
CA PHE A 55 2.91 -14.89 34.92
C PHE A 55 1.37 -14.82 34.90
N LEU A 56 0.80 -13.71 35.38
CA LEU A 56 -0.65 -13.52 35.41
C LEU A 56 -1.22 -13.42 34.00
N TYR A 57 -0.54 -12.73 33.09
CA TYR A 57 -0.92 -12.67 31.69
C TYR A 57 -0.92 -14.07 31.07
N TYR A 58 0.16 -14.83 31.21
CA TYR A 58 0.30 -16.16 30.60
C TYR A 58 -0.89 -17.07 30.94
N TRP A 59 -1.27 -17.14 32.22
CA TRP A 59 -2.39 -17.97 32.65
C TRP A 59 -3.75 -17.42 32.20
N PHE A 60 -3.94 -16.11 32.25
CA PHE A 60 -5.15 -15.49 31.76
C PHE A 60 -5.32 -15.71 30.25
N HIS A 61 -4.28 -15.47 29.47
CA HIS A 61 -4.26 -15.68 28.04
C HIS A 61 -4.50 -17.14 27.68
N ARG A 62 -3.84 -18.08 28.37
CA ARG A 62 -4.13 -19.52 28.20
C ARG A 62 -5.59 -19.86 28.55
N ALA A 63 -6.18 -19.24 29.57
CA ALA A 63 -7.59 -19.40 29.88
C ALA A 63 -8.50 -18.82 28.78
N LEU A 64 -8.14 -17.70 28.18
CA LEU A 64 -8.87 -17.13 27.03
C LEU A 64 -8.93 -18.10 25.84
N HIS A 65 -7.95 -18.99 25.68
CA HIS A 65 -7.97 -20.05 24.66
C HIS A 65 -8.82 -21.27 25.03
N HIS A 66 -9.42 -21.31 26.22
CA HIS A 66 -10.47 -22.27 26.51
C HIS A 66 -11.74 -21.95 25.70
N HIS A 67 -12.35 -22.97 25.09
CA HIS A 67 -13.44 -22.83 24.10
C HIS A 67 -14.55 -21.82 24.46
N PHE A 68 -14.92 -21.74 25.74
CA PHE A 68 -15.94 -20.82 26.25
C PHE A 68 -15.51 -19.36 26.16
N LEU A 69 -14.30 -19.03 26.62
CA LEU A 69 -13.76 -17.67 26.60
C LEU A 69 -13.29 -17.28 25.20
N TYR A 70 -12.72 -18.23 24.45
CA TYR A 70 -12.23 -17.99 23.10
C TYR A 70 -13.34 -17.47 22.21
N SER A 71 -14.47 -18.19 22.14
CA SER A 71 -15.60 -17.82 21.27
C SER A 71 -16.27 -16.48 21.61
N ARG A 72 -16.06 -15.94 22.82
CA ARG A 72 -16.75 -14.74 23.32
C ARG A 72 -15.85 -13.52 23.42
N TYR A 73 -14.59 -13.74 23.75
CA TYR A 73 -13.64 -12.69 24.05
C TYR A 73 -12.48 -12.70 23.05
N HIS A 74 -11.85 -13.84 22.82
CA HIS A 74 -10.53 -13.84 22.18
C HIS A 74 -10.53 -14.16 20.67
N SER A 75 -11.62 -14.72 20.14
CA SER A 75 -11.70 -15.14 18.73
C SER A 75 -11.66 -13.97 17.75
N HIS A 76 -12.09 -12.77 18.16
CA HIS A 76 -12.04 -11.60 17.28
C HIS A 76 -10.60 -11.11 17.06
N HIS A 77 -9.78 -11.11 18.11
CA HIS A 77 -8.35 -10.84 18.02
C HIS A 77 -7.65 -11.84 17.08
N HIS A 78 -7.99 -13.12 17.22
CA HIS A 78 -7.49 -14.21 16.37
C HIS A 78 -8.09 -14.29 14.97
N ALA A 79 -9.12 -13.51 14.66
CA ALA A 79 -9.65 -13.42 13.30
C ALA A 79 -8.63 -12.79 12.34
N SER A 80 -7.68 -12.00 12.87
CA SER A 80 -6.52 -11.49 12.15
C SER A 80 -5.39 -12.52 12.17
N ILE A 81 -5.41 -13.45 11.21
CA ILE A 81 -4.34 -14.46 11.06
C ILE A 81 -3.05 -13.82 10.54
N VAL A 82 -3.16 -12.86 9.62
CA VAL A 82 -2.04 -12.01 9.20
C VAL A 82 -2.07 -10.79 10.11
N THR A 83 -1.18 -10.78 11.09
CA THR A 83 -1.14 -9.73 12.11
C THR A 83 -0.62 -8.41 11.54
N GLU A 84 -1.23 -7.32 11.98
CA GLU A 84 -0.72 -5.96 11.82
C GLU A 84 -0.75 -5.29 13.20
N PRO A 85 0.08 -4.25 13.48
CA PRO A 85 0.15 -3.62 14.80
C PRO A 85 -1.21 -3.23 15.40
N ILE A 86 -2.20 -2.88 14.58
CA ILE A 86 -3.57 -2.60 15.03
C ILE A 86 -4.26 -3.80 15.70
N THR A 87 -3.92 -5.02 15.29
CA THR A 87 -4.44 -6.28 15.89
C THR A 87 -4.11 -6.37 17.38
N SER A 88 -2.97 -5.80 17.78
CA SER A 88 -2.46 -5.79 19.14
C SER A 88 -3.35 -5.03 20.15
N VAL A 89 -4.28 -4.20 19.66
CA VAL A 89 -5.22 -3.41 20.46
C VAL A 89 -6.68 -3.76 20.19
N ILE A 90 -6.95 -4.72 19.28
CA ILE A 90 -8.31 -5.18 19.00
C ILE A 90 -8.64 -6.32 19.96
N HIS A 91 -9.20 -5.96 21.11
CA HIS A 91 -9.73 -6.88 22.10
C HIS A 91 -11.13 -6.42 22.58
N PRO A 92 -11.98 -7.31 23.10
CA PRO A 92 -13.21 -6.87 23.74
C PRO A 92 -12.96 -6.08 25.02
N PHE A 93 -13.98 -5.33 25.46
CA PHE A 93 -13.87 -4.44 26.63
C PHE A 93 -13.41 -5.15 27.91
N GLY A 94 -13.88 -6.38 28.15
CA GLY A 94 -13.49 -7.16 29.32
C GLY A 94 -11.99 -7.51 29.33
N GLU A 95 -11.45 -7.94 28.19
CA GLU A 95 -10.01 -8.22 28.05
C GLU A 95 -9.17 -6.95 28.27
N HIS A 96 -9.63 -5.80 27.75
CA HIS A 96 -8.96 -4.52 27.95
C HIS A 96 -8.82 -4.14 29.43
N ILE A 97 -9.86 -4.32 30.25
CA ILE A 97 -9.80 -4.01 31.69
C ILE A 97 -8.72 -4.87 32.37
N VAL A 98 -8.67 -6.16 32.04
CA VAL A 98 -7.71 -7.09 32.63
C VAL A 98 -6.28 -6.71 32.21
N TYR A 99 -6.04 -6.50 30.91
CA TYR A 99 -4.72 -6.09 30.42
C TYR A 99 -4.27 -4.74 30.98
N PHE A 100 -5.16 -3.75 31.04
CA PHE A 100 -4.84 -2.45 31.64
C PHE A 100 -4.46 -2.59 33.11
N THR A 101 -5.19 -3.42 33.86
CA THR A 101 -4.91 -3.69 35.28
C THR A 101 -3.57 -4.41 35.45
N LEU A 102 -3.28 -5.42 34.61
CA LEU A 102 -1.99 -6.13 34.61
C LEU A 102 -0.83 -5.17 34.34
N PHE A 103 -0.93 -4.32 33.31
CA PHE A 103 0.11 -3.35 32.98
C PHE A 103 0.21 -2.22 34.02
N ALA A 104 -0.83 -1.94 34.79
CA ALA A 104 -0.76 -0.99 35.88
C ALA A 104 0.05 -1.50 37.09
N ILE A 105 0.28 -2.81 37.25
CA ILE A 105 0.95 -3.39 38.43
C ILE A 105 2.31 -2.74 38.72
N PRO A 106 3.28 -2.64 37.78
CA PRO A 106 4.58 -2.05 38.09
C PRO A 106 4.49 -0.56 38.44
N MET A 107 3.62 0.18 37.73
CA MET A 107 3.42 1.62 37.97
C MET A 107 2.77 1.88 39.34
N LEU A 108 1.69 1.17 39.67
CA LEU A 108 1.01 1.33 40.96
C LEU A 108 1.89 0.88 42.13
N SER A 109 2.70 -0.17 41.95
CA SER A 109 3.63 -0.64 42.98
C SER A 109 4.68 0.42 43.31
N THR A 110 5.25 1.08 42.29
CA THR A 110 6.24 2.14 42.48
C THR A 110 5.63 3.40 43.10
N VAL A 111 4.39 3.78 42.73
CA VAL A 111 3.65 4.86 43.41
C VAL A 111 3.40 4.52 44.88
N TYR A 112 2.90 3.31 45.16
CA TYR A 112 2.57 2.87 46.52
C TYR A 112 3.80 2.87 47.44
N MET A 113 4.97 2.53 46.90
CA MET A 113 6.25 2.59 47.64
C MET A 113 6.80 4.02 47.82
N GLY A 114 6.08 5.05 47.36
CA GLY A 114 6.53 6.45 47.42
C GLY A 114 7.62 6.81 46.42
N ASN A 115 7.91 5.92 45.46
CA ASN A 115 9.02 6.01 44.52
C ASN A 115 8.50 6.13 43.08
N GLY A 116 7.43 6.89 42.83
CA GLY A 116 6.90 7.08 41.48
C GLY A 116 7.80 7.98 40.65
N SER A 117 8.11 7.61 39.39
CA SER A 117 8.83 8.47 38.44
C SER A 117 8.08 8.55 37.12
N ALA A 118 7.78 9.78 36.70
CA ALA A 118 7.13 10.03 35.41
C ALA A 118 7.95 9.49 34.23
N LEU A 119 9.28 9.61 34.28
CA LEU A 119 10.16 9.08 33.25
C LEU A 119 10.03 7.55 33.15
N VAL A 120 10.03 6.85 34.28
CA VAL A 120 9.93 5.39 34.32
C VAL A 120 8.57 4.92 33.80
N PHE A 121 7.48 5.65 34.09
CA PHE A 121 6.15 5.34 33.53
C PHE A 121 6.11 5.50 32.02
N VAL A 122 6.65 6.61 31.50
CA VAL A 122 6.74 6.85 30.06
C VAL A 122 7.55 5.74 29.39
N LEU A 123 8.72 5.40 29.92
CA LEU A 123 9.57 4.33 29.39
C LEU A 123 8.87 2.97 29.40
N TYR A 124 8.16 2.66 30.49
CA TYR A 124 7.43 1.39 30.60
C TYR A 124 6.25 1.31 29.62
N ILE A 125 5.46 2.38 29.47
CA ILE A 125 4.37 2.44 28.48
C ILE A 125 4.93 2.27 27.05
N VAL A 126 5.99 3.01 26.72
CA VAL A 126 6.67 2.89 25.43
C VAL A 126 7.19 1.47 25.19
N TYR A 127 7.72 0.81 26.22
CA TYR A 127 8.15 -0.58 26.14
C TYR A 127 6.97 -1.54 25.85
N ILE A 128 5.85 -1.42 26.58
CA ILE A 128 4.65 -2.24 26.34
C ILE A 128 4.16 -2.06 24.90
N ASP A 129 3.99 -0.82 24.46
CA ASP A 129 3.50 -0.50 23.12
C ASP A 129 4.46 -0.99 22.04
N PHE A 130 5.76 -0.78 22.21
CA PHE A 130 6.78 -1.23 21.27
C PHE A 130 6.76 -2.74 21.14
N MET A 131 6.79 -3.46 22.26
CA MET A 131 6.82 -4.92 22.27
C MET A 131 5.55 -5.50 21.67
N ASN A 132 4.37 -4.95 22.01
CA ASN A 132 3.09 -5.43 21.48
C ASN A 132 2.98 -5.16 19.97
N ASN A 133 3.36 -3.97 19.50
CA ASN A 133 3.37 -3.63 18.08
C ASN A 133 4.36 -4.51 17.29
N MET A 134 5.57 -4.71 17.83
CA MET A 134 6.59 -5.56 17.22
C MET A 134 6.08 -7.00 17.04
N GLY A 135 5.46 -7.60 18.06
CA GLY A 135 4.93 -8.96 17.98
C GLY A 135 3.85 -9.15 16.92
N HIS A 136 3.08 -8.09 16.64
CA HIS A 136 2.00 -8.10 15.66
C HIS A 136 2.44 -7.58 14.28
N CYS A 137 3.74 -7.40 14.06
CA CYS A 137 4.28 -7.17 12.73
C CYS A 137 4.35 -8.51 11.98
N ASN A 138 3.76 -8.59 10.79
CA ASN A 138 3.93 -9.73 9.88
C ASN A 138 5.29 -9.73 9.15
N PHE A 139 6.36 -9.30 9.81
CA PHE A 139 7.74 -9.34 9.33
C PHE A 139 8.71 -9.43 10.50
N GLU A 140 9.85 -10.10 10.30
CA GLU A 140 10.86 -10.26 11.34
C GLU A 140 11.77 -9.03 11.43
N LEU A 141 11.80 -8.40 12.60
CA LEU A 141 12.62 -7.21 12.89
C LEU A 141 13.86 -7.57 13.72
N VAL A 142 13.82 -8.67 14.48
CA VAL A 142 14.85 -9.01 15.47
C VAL A 142 16.02 -9.73 14.79
N PRO A 143 17.20 -9.10 14.67
CA PRO A 143 18.34 -9.72 14.00
C PRO A 143 19.02 -10.79 14.88
N LYS A 144 19.60 -11.81 14.25
CA LYS A 144 20.23 -12.96 14.94
C LYS A 144 21.31 -12.57 15.93
N TRP A 145 22.07 -11.51 15.63
CA TRP A 145 23.20 -11.11 16.46
C TRP A 145 22.77 -10.75 17.89
N MET A 146 21.53 -10.28 18.09
CA MET A 146 21.03 -9.96 19.44
C MET A 146 21.01 -11.21 20.33
N PHE A 147 20.55 -12.34 19.80
CA PHE A 147 20.54 -13.62 20.51
C PHE A 147 21.93 -14.27 20.59
N GLN A 148 22.86 -13.91 19.70
CA GLN A 148 24.25 -14.39 19.78
C GLN A 148 25.05 -13.63 20.85
N VAL A 149 24.86 -12.31 20.95
CA VAL A 149 25.54 -11.45 21.94
C VAL A 149 24.99 -11.70 23.35
N PHE A 150 23.68 -11.89 23.49
CA PHE A 150 23.05 -12.21 24.76
C PHE A 150 22.04 -13.36 24.62
N PRO A 151 22.50 -14.64 24.64
CA PRO A 151 21.64 -15.81 24.48
C PRO A 151 20.42 -15.88 25.41
N PRO A 152 20.48 -15.44 26.68
CA PRO A 152 19.29 -15.42 27.54
C PRO A 152 18.14 -14.55 27.00
N LEU A 153 18.40 -13.60 26.10
CA LEU A 153 17.38 -12.73 25.51
C LEU A 153 16.29 -13.53 24.80
N LYS A 154 16.60 -14.70 24.23
CA LYS A 154 15.61 -15.59 23.57
C LYS A 154 14.44 -15.94 24.49
N TYR A 155 14.67 -15.99 25.80
CA TYR A 155 13.64 -16.32 26.80
C TYR A 155 12.95 -15.07 27.36
N LEU A 156 13.63 -13.91 27.32
CA LEU A 156 13.16 -12.66 27.91
C LEU A 156 12.51 -11.72 26.89
N MET A 157 12.50 -12.09 25.62
CA MET A 157 11.95 -11.28 24.54
C MET A 157 11.51 -12.19 23.38
N TYR A 158 10.23 -12.19 23.09
CA TYR A 158 9.67 -12.86 21.91
C TYR A 158 9.97 -12.08 20.63
N THR A 159 9.83 -12.77 19.50
CA THR A 159 9.95 -12.19 18.16
C THR A 159 8.58 -12.11 17.48
N PRO A 160 8.42 -11.24 16.45
CA PRO A 160 7.26 -11.27 15.58
C PRO A 160 6.94 -12.68 15.05
N SER A 161 7.97 -13.44 14.66
CA SER A 161 7.79 -14.84 14.19
C SER A 161 7.18 -15.75 15.27
N PHE A 162 7.61 -15.61 16.53
CA PHE A 162 7.08 -16.38 17.66
C PHE A 162 5.59 -16.12 17.88
N HIS A 163 5.16 -14.86 17.85
CA HIS A 163 3.76 -14.49 18.05
C HIS A 163 2.88 -14.76 16.83
N SER A 164 3.43 -14.67 15.63
CA SER A 164 2.71 -15.07 14.42
C SER A 164 2.30 -16.56 14.48
N LEU A 165 3.12 -17.42 15.08
CA LEU A 165 2.73 -18.83 15.32
C LEU A 165 1.56 -18.95 16.29
N HIS A 166 1.48 -18.09 17.29
CA HIS A 166 0.33 -18.04 18.19
C HIS A 166 -0.97 -17.77 17.43
N HIS A 167 -0.99 -16.76 16.56
CA HIS A 167 -2.15 -16.40 15.73
C HIS A 167 -2.50 -17.40 14.62
N THR A 168 -1.61 -18.35 14.31
CA THR A 168 -1.83 -19.34 13.24
C THR A 168 -2.12 -20.73 13.76
N GLN A 169 -1.53 -21.13 14.90
CA GLN A 169 -1.72 -22.44 15.52
C GLN A 169 -2.72 -22.41 16.69
N PHE A 170 -2.98 -21.24 17.27
CA PHE A 170 -3.93 -20.97 18.37
C PHE A 170 -3.68 -21.71 19.69
N ARG A 171 -2.78 -22.69 19.73
CA ARG A 171 -2.62 -23.61 20.89
C ARG A 171 -1.21 -23.63 21.49
N THR A 172 -0.36 -22.74 21.02
CA THR A 172 1.06 -22.63 21.41
C THR A 172 1.42 -21.16 21.62
N ASN A 173 2.54 -20.89 22.26
CA ASN A 173 3.12 -19.55 22.41
C ASN A 173 2.19 -18.55 23.12
N TYR A 174 1.86 -18.78 24.40
CA TYR A 174 0.91 -17.96 25.18
C TYR A 174 1.54 -16.80 25.95
N SER A 175 2.87 -16.76 26.06
CA SER A 175 3.59 -15.67 26.74
C SER A 175 3.23 -14.30 26.18
N LEU A 176 3.27 -13.27 27.04
CA LEU A 176 3.10 -11.89 26.61
C LEU A 176 4.31 -11.43 25.80
N PHE A 177 5.43 -11.18 26.47
CA PHE A 177 6.68 -10.76 25.83
C PHE A 177 7.85 -11.68 26.14
N MET A 178 7.77 -12.51 27.17
CA MET A 178 8.85 -13.38 27.60
C MET A 178 8.51 -14.87 27.34
N PRO A 179 9.06 -15.49 26.27
CA PRO A 179 8.85 -16.91 25.98
C PRO A 179 9.21 -17.87 27.13
N PHE A 180 9.98 -17.40 28.11
CA PHE A 180 10.32 -18.10 29.34
C PHE A 180 9.17 -18.95 29.93
N TYR A 181 7.95 -18.43 30.01
CA TYR A 181 6.80 -19.18 30.55
C TYR A 181 6.34 -20.30 29.63
N ASP A 182 6.35 -20.10 28.30
CA ASP A 182 6.09 -21.16 27.33
C ASP A 182 7.12 -22.30 27.38
N TYR A 183 8.39 -21.99 27.68
CA TYR A 183 9.41 -23.02 27.92
C TYR A 183 9.14 -23.80 29.21
N ILE A 184 8.83 -23.11 30.32
CA ILE A 184 8.53 -23.77 31.62
C ILE A 184 7.34 -24.71 31.48
N TYR A 185 6.27 -24.25 30.85
CA TYR A 185 5.02 -25.01 30.74
C TYR A 185 4.92 -25.85 29.48
N SER A 186 5.99 -25.93 28.69
CA SER A 186 6.06 -26.74 27.46
C SER A 186 4.95 -26.42 26.45
N THR A 187 4.63 -25.14 26.28
CA THR A 187 3.63 -24.63 25.33
C THR A 187 4.25 -23.91 24.14
N MET A 188 5.58 -23.88 24.03
CA MET A 188 6.28 -23.35 22.87
C MET A 188 6.04 -24.21 21.61
N ASP A 189 5.76 -23.55 20.49
CA ASP A 189 5.64 -24.20 19.19
C ASP A 189 6.98 -24.71 18.67
N LYS A 190 6.99 -25.96 18.18
CA LYS A 190 8.20 -26.63 17.66
C LYS A 190 8.77 -25.94 16.41
N ALA A 191 7.93 -25.26 15.64
CA ALA A 191 8.35 -24.55 14.42
C ALA A 191 8.93 -23.16 14.69
N SER A 192 8.96 -22.67 15.95
CA SER A 192 9.34 -21.28 16.24
C SER A 192 10.73 -20.91 15.76
N ASP A 193 11.73 -21.76 16.01
CA ASP A 193 13.11 -21.50 15.58
C ASP A 193 13.25 -21.58 14.06
N GLU A 194 12.60 -22.55 13.41
CA GLU A 194 12.61 -22.69 11.96
C GLU A 194 11.95 -21.50 11.26
N LEU A 195 10.79 -21.04 11.76
CA LEU A 195 10.09 -19.91 11.19
C LEU A 195 10.92 -18.62 11.30
N TYR A 196 11.53 -18.37 12.46
CA TYR A 196 12.44 -17.23 12.68
C TYR A 196 13.63 -17.25 11.71
N GLU A 197 14.25 -18.41 11.53
CA GLU A 197 15.39 -18.58 10.63
C GLU A 197 15.00 -18.37 9.16
N ASN A 198 13.81 -18.84 8.76
CA ASN A 198 13.30 -18.69 7.40
C ASN A 198 12.82 -17.26 7.10
N SER A 199 12.20 -16.58 8.07
CA SER A 199 11.74 -15.19 7.89
C SER A 199 12.90 -14.22 7.69
N LEU A 200 14.05 -14.46 8.32
CA LEU A 200 15.26 -13.65 8.13
C LEU A 200 15.97 -13.89 6.80
N LYS A 201 15.90 -15.10 6.24
CA LYS A 201 16.45 -15.38 4.89
C LYS A 201 15.63 -14.66 3.81
N GLY A 202 14.32 -14.54 4.03
CA GLY A 202 13.37 -14.02 3.06
C GLY A 202 13.21 -14.94 1.84
N THR A 203 12.18 -14.67 1.06
CA THR A 203 11.99 -15.31 -0.26
C THR A 203 11.84 -14.20 -1.29
N GLU A 204 12.84 -14.01 -2.15
CA GLU A 204 12.67 -13.17 -3.33
C GLU A 204 11.73 -13.88 -4.30
N GLU A 205 10.58 -13.26 -4.50
CA GLU A 205 9.54 -13.77 -5.37
C GLU A 205 9.48 -12.89 -6.62
N THR A 206 9.93 -13.43 -7.76
CA THR A 206 9.79 -12.76 -9.06
C THR A 206 8.31 -12.70 -9.45
N PRO A 207 7.74 -11.49 -9.65
CA PRO A 207 6.39 -11.36 -10.18
C PRO A 207 6.36 -11.63 -11.69
N ASP A 208 5.25 -12.17 -12.20
CA ASP A 208 5.00 -12.30 -13.62
C ASP A 208 4.68 -10.94 -14.28
N LEU A 209 4.00 -10.05 -13.54
CA LEU A 209 3.58 -8.71 -13.98
C LEU A 209 3.99 -7.64 -12.96
N VAL A 210 4.48 -6.52 -13.48
CA VAL A 210 4.58 -5.26 -12.73
C VAL A 210 3.63 -4.22 -13.34
N HIS A 211 2.84 -3.54 -12.51
CA HIS A 211 2.10 -2.35 -12.90
C HIS A 211 2.76 -1.11 -12.30
N LEU A 212 3.30 -0.24 -13.16
CA LEU A 212 4.01 0.96 -12.76
C LEU A 212 3.07 2.16 -12.74
N THR A 213 2.74 2.66 -11.56
CA THR A 213 1.86 3.82 -11.35
C THR A 213 2.62 4.96 -10.66
N HIS A 214 1.93 6.05 -10.32
CA HIS A 214 2.46 7.16 -9.55
C HIS A 214 1.36 7.87 -8.75
N MET A 215 1.74 8.74 -7.83
CA MET A 215 0.78 9.49 -7.03
C MET A 215 0.09 10.56 -7.89
N THR A 216 -1.21 10.78 -7.66
CA THR A 216 -2.00 11.69 -8.50
C THR A 216 -2.07 13.09 -7.91
N ASN A 217 -2.55 13.22 -6.69
CA ASN A 217 -2.62 14.47 -5.94
C ASN A 217 -1.97 14.29 -4.57
N LEU A 218 -1.88 15.36 -3.78
CA LEU A 218 -1.20 15.31 -2.49
C LEU A 218 -1.80 14.26 -1.53
N GLN A 219 -3.12 14.11 -1.54
CA GLN A 219 -3.84 13.16 -0.69
C GLN A 219 -3.73 11.71 -1.18
N SER A 220 -3.35 11.48 -2.44
CA SER A 220 -3.28 10.13 -3.02
C SER A 220 -2.28 9.22 -2.31
N ALA A 221 -1.27 9.77 -1.62
CA ALA A 221 -0.37 9.00 -0.76
C ALA A 221 -1.11 8.23 0.34
N TYR A 222 -2.22 8.77 0.86
CA TYR A 222 -3.05 8.10 1.87
C TYR A 222 -3.91 6.98 1.32
N HIS A 223 -4.12 6.96 0.00
CA HIS A 223 -4.82 5.88 -0.69
C HIS A 223 -3.87 4.74 -1.12
N LEU A 224 -2.55 4.90 -0.92
CA LEU A 224 -1.62 3.78 -1.01
C LEU A 224 -1.77 2.89 0.23
N ARG A 225 -1.55 1.59 0.07
CA ARG A 225 -1.60 0.63 1.20
C ARG A 225 -0.64 1.00 2.34
N VAL A 226 0.48 1.65 2.04
CA VAL A 226 1.47 2.12 3.02
C VAL A 226 0.91 3.19 3.96
N GLY A 227 -0.14 3.92 3.53
CA GLY A 227 -0.84 4.91 4.33
C GLY A 227 -1.86 4.29 5.27
N PHE A 228 -3.12 4.70 5.16
CA PHE A 228 -4.19 4.24 6.04
C PHE A 228 -5.02 3.19 5.33
N ALA A 229 -5.01 1.93 5.79
CA ALA A 229 -5.76 0.84 5.14
C ALA A 229 -7.26 1.15 4.97
N SER A 230 -7.88 1.83 5.95
CA SER A 230 -9.29 2.26 5.88
C SER A 230 -9.55 3.26 4.76
N ILE A 231 -8.60 4.18 4.51
CA ILE A 231 -8.67 5.19 3.44
C ILE A 231 -8.32 4.57 2.09
N ALA A 232 -7.24 3.77 2.03
CA ALA A 232 -6.82 3.04 0.84
C ALA A 232 -7.92 2.11 0.30
N SER A 233 -8.76 1.54 1.17
CA SER A 233 -9.92 0.73 0.78
C SER A 233 -11.07 1.53 0.15
N LYS A 234 -10.98 2.86 0.08
CA LYS A 234 -12.00 3.76 -0.48
C LYS A 234 -11.45 4.47 -1.72
N PRO A 235 -12.30 4.76 -2.72
CA PRO A 235 -11.91 5.57 -3.88
C PRO A 235 -11.40 6.97 -3.48
N SER A 236 -10.40 7.48 -4.19
CA SER A 236 -9.73 8.76 -3.86
C SER A 236 -10.56 10.01 -4.09
N ASP A 237 -11.69 9.90 -4.79
CA ASP A 237 -12.66 10.98 -4.98
C ASP A 237 -13.59 11.16 -3.76
N ASN A 238 -13.67 10.17 -2.87
CA ASN A 238 -14.39 10.24 -1.60
C ASN A 238 -13.48 10.78 -0.49
N SER A 239 -13.14 12.07 -0.57
CA SER A 239 -12.29 12.70 0.44
C SER A 239 -13.05 12.91 1.75
N GLU A 240 -12.65 12.20 2.80
CA GLU A 240 -13.12 12.39 4.17
C GLU A 240 -12.67 13.75 4.72
N TRP A 241 -13.54 14.44 5.46
CA TRP A 241 -13.29 15.81 5.93
C TRP A 241 -11.99 15.95 6.75
N TYR A 242 -11.63 14.93 7.52
CA TYR A 242 -10.43 14.93 8.36
C TYR A 242 -9.14 14.75 7.55
N MET A 243 -9.18 14.30 6.29
CA MET A 243 -7.96 14.25 5.47
C MET A 243 -7.40 15.64 5.19
N TRP A 244 -8.24 16.68 5.30
CA TRP A 244 -7.75 18.04 5.26
C TRP A 244 -6.83 18.34 6.44
N THR A 245 -7.09 17.86 7.66
CA THR A 245 -6.18 18.12 8.80
C THR A 245 -4.83 17.40 8.65
N LEU A 246 -4.78 16.33 7.86
CA LEU A 246 -3.57 15.57 7.53
C LEU A 246 -2.77 16.19 6.37
N TRP A 247 -3.17 17.34 5.82
CA TRP A 247 -2.46 17.97 4.70
C TRP A 247 -0.95 18.22 4.94
N PRO A 248 -0.46 18.61 6.15
CA PRO A 248 0.96 18.85 6.36
C PRO A 248 1.79 17.58 6.24
N LEU A 249 1.25 16.45 6.71
CA LEU A 249 1.88 15.13 6.58
C LEU A 249 1.95 14.68 5.12
N ALA A 250 0.91 14.99 4.33
CA ALA A 250 0.87 14.66 2.91
C ALA A 250 1.92 15.48 2.14
N TRP A 251 2.06 16.76 2.48
CA TRP A 251 3.12 17.63 1.97
C TRP A 251 4.51 17.13 2.33
N LEU A 252 4.73 16.77 3.59
CA LEU A 252 6.01 16.21 4.04
C LEU A 252 6.33 14.91 3.31
N SER A 253 5.35 14.02 3.15
CA SER A 253 5.49 12.77 2.38
C SER A 253 5.89 13.04 0.93
N MET A 254 5.28 14.04 0.28
CA MET A 254 5.64 14.46 -1.07
C MET A 254 7.09 14.97 -1.14
N VAL A 255 7.52 15.82 -0.20
CA VAL A 255 8.89 16.33 -0.16
C VAL A 255 9.90 15.21 0.05
N VAL A 256 9.63 14.28 0.97
CA VAL A 256 10.47 13.11 1.22
C VAL A 256 10.55 12.23 -0.04
N ALA A 257 9.42 11.93 -0.67
CA ALA A 257 9.37 11.15 -1.91
C ALA A 257 10.12 11.86 -3.05
N TRP A 258 10.06 13.19 -3.13
CA TRP A 258 10.74 13.94 -4.17
C TRP A 258 12.27 13.96 -3.97
N ILE A 259 12.73 14.22 -2.75
CA ILE A 259 14.16 14.35 -2.42
C ILE A 259 14.84 12.98 -2.39
N TYR A 260 14.22 11.98 -1.76
CA TYR A 260 14.84 10.68 -1.49
C TYR A 260 14.34 9.57 -2.41
N GLY A 261 13.25 9.79 -3.16
CA GLY A 261 12.71 8.81 -4.10
C GLY A 261 13.57 8.67 -5.35
N SER A 262 14.54 7.75 -5.27
CA SER A 262 15.52 7.46 -6.32
C SER A 262 15.17 6.24 -7.18
N SER A 263 14.13 5.50 -6.81
CA SER A 263 13.62 4.30 -7.49
C SER A 263 12.12 4.11 -7.24
N ALA A 264 11.47 3.33 -8.10
CA ALA A 264 10.10 2.87 -7.84
C ALA A 264 10.08 1.83 -6.71
N PHE A 265 9.01 1.80 -5.93
CA PHE A 265 8.87 0.87 -4.80
C PHE A 265 7.57 0.08 -4.85
N VAL A 266 7.58 -1.13 -4.30
CA VAL A 266 6.41 -2.02 -4.27
C VAL A 266 5.41 -1.54 -3.24
N VAL A 267 4.17 -1.29 -3.66
CA VAL A 267 3.07 -0.93 -2.75
C VAL A 267 2.07 -2.05 -2.56
N GLU A 268 1.95 -2.96 -3.54
CA GLU A 268 1.00 -4.05 -3.49
C GLU A 268 1.54 -5.31 -4.16
N ARG A 269 1.09 -6.46 -3.65
CA ARG A 269 1.34 -7.79 -4.20
C ARG A 269 -0.01 -8.47 -4.43
N ILE A 270 -0.36 -8.70 -5.69
CA ILE A 270 -1.66 -9.23 -6.10
C ILE A 270 -1.45 -10.63 -6.68
N LYS A 271 -2.40 -11.54 -6.42
CA LYS A 271 -2.35 -12.91 -6.94
C LYS A 271 -3.60 -13.23 -7.74
N LEU A 272 -3.42 -13.81 -8.92
CA LEU A 272 -4.50 -14.38 -9.73
C LEU A 272 -4.13 -15.80 -10.12
N LYS A 273 -4.78 -16.80 -9.49
CA LYS A 273 -4.44 -18.22 -9.64
C LYS A 273 -2.96 -18.46 -9.29
N LYS A 274 -2.13 -18.84 -10.27
CA LYS A 274 -0.67 -19.03 -10.11
C LYS A 274 0.14 -17.78 -10.44
N MET A 275 -0.47 -16.79 -11.08
CA MET A 275 0.20 -15.57 -11.53
C MET A 275 0.39 -14.61 -10.36
N LYS A 276 1.61 -14.09 -10.24
CA LYS A 276 2.02 -13.16 -9.21
C LYS A 276 2.22 -11.79 -9.83
N MET A 277 1.69 -10.75 -9.20
CA MET A 277 1.73 -9.40 -9.74
C MET A 277 2.15 -8.42 -8.65
N GLN A 278 2.79 -7.34 -9.05
CA GLN A 278 3.14 -6.25 -8.15
C GLN A 278 2.73 -4.90 -8.74
N THR A 279 2.28 -4.00 -7.87
CA THR A 279 2.11 -2.58 -8.22
C THR A 279 3.31 -1.82 -7.69
N TRP A 280 4.02 -1.13 -8.57
CA TRP A 280 5.17 -0.29 -8.25
C TRP A 280 4.77 1.17 -8.39
N VAL A 281 5.19 2.01 -7.45
CA VAL A 281 4.91 3.45 -7.47
C VAL A 281 6.20 4.20 -7.76
N VAL A 282 6.17 5.02 -8.82
CA VAL A 282 7.18 6.07 -9.03
C VAL A 282 6.92 7.16 -7.98
N PRO A 283 7.93 7.58 -7.19
CA PRO A 283 7.77 8.54 -6.10
C PRO A 283 7.62 9.99 -6.62
N ARG A 284 6.64 10.20 -7.50
CA ARG A 284 6.32 11.46 -8.18
C ARG A 284 4.80 11.65 -8.25
N TYR A 285 4.38 12.91 -8.29
CA TYR A 285 3.00 13.36 -8.29
C TYR A 285 2.61 13.96 -9.65
N ASN A 286 1.32 13.95 -10.03
CA ASN A 286 0.85 14.43 -11.34
C ASN A 286 1.44 15.78 -11.76
N PHE A 287 1.53 16.75 -10.85
CA PHE A 287 1.99 18.10 -11.18
C PHE A 287 3.46 18.11 -11.62
N GLN A 288 4.28 17.17 -11.12
CA GLN A 288 5.70 17.04 -11.47
C GLN A 288 5.88 16.55 -12.91
N TYR A 289 5.01 15.66 -13.39
CA TYR A 289 4.98 15.23 -14.80
C TYR A 289 4.64 16.40 -15.75
N GLY A 290 4.02 17.46 -15.24
CA GLY A 290 3.76 18.69 -15.99
C GLY A 290 4.98 19.62 -16.10
N LEU A 291 6.00 19.44 -15.28
CA LEU A 291 7.19 20.29 -15.26
C LEU A 291 8.19 19.81 -16.33
N ALA A 292 8.51 20.67 -17.28
CA ALA A 292 9.37 20.30 -18.41
C ALA A 292 10.78 19.87 -17.97
N TRP A 293 11.32 20.49 -16.91
CA TRP A 293 12.66 20.18 -16.38
C TRP A 293 12.75 18.87 -15.61
N ASP A 294 11.62 18.31 -15.13
CA ASP A 294 11.61 17.08 -14.33
C ASP A 294 11.42 15.82 -15.21
N ARG A 295 11.20 16.00 -16.53
CA ARG A 295 10.93 14.91 -17.48
C ARG A 295 12.06 13.89 -17.56
N GLU A 296 13.30 14.36 -17.57
CA GLU A 296 14.49 13.50 -17.62
C GLU A 296 14.58 12.65 -16.34
N SER A 297 14.48 13.30 -15.17
CA SER A 297 14.48 12.60 -13.87
C SER A 297 13.37 11.55 -13.77
N ILE A 298 12.15 11.87 -14.24
CA ILE A 298 11.03 10.93 -14.24
C ILE A 298 11.31 9.75 -15.20
N ASN A 299 11.84 10.01 -16.39
CA ASN A 299 12.22 8.96 -17.32
C ASN A 299 13.31 8.06 -16.75
N ASP A 300 14.29 8.60 -16.03
CA ASP A 300 15.31 7.80 -15.35
C ASP A 300 14.71 6.86 -14.30
N LEU A 301 13.68 7.30 -13.57
CA LEU A 301 12.98 6.46 -12.60
C LEU A 301 12.19 5.33 -13.29
N ILE A 302 11.49 5.65 -14.39
CA ILE A 302 10.75 4.66 -15.19
C ILE A 302 11.72 3.66 -15.83
N GLU A 303 12.84 4.15 -16.36
CA GLU A 303 13.90 3.33 -16.95
C GLU A 303 14.48 2.36 -15.94
N LYS A 304 14.86 2.84 -14.75
CA LYS A 304 15.34 2.00 -13.65
C LYS A 304 14.32 0.92 -13.28
N ALA A 305 13.03 1.26 -13.22
CA ALA A 305 11.98 0.28 -12.94
C ALA A 305 11.86 -0.78 -14.05
N ILE A 306 11.98 -0.40 -15.32
CA ILE A 306 11.96 -1.34 -16.45
C ILE A 306 13.16 -2.28 -16.41
N LEU A 307 14.36 -1.74 -16.18
CA LEU A 307 15.58 -2.53 -16.11
C LEU A 307 15.60 -3.46 -14.89
N ASP A 308 15.11 -3.00 -13.73
CA ASP A 308 14.96 -3.85 -12.54
C ASP A 308 13.96 -4.99 -12.78
N ALA A 309 12.83 -4.71 -13.43
CA ALA A 309 11.87 -5.74 -13.82
C ALA A 309 12.47 -6.75 -14.81
N ASP A 310 13.26 -6.29 -15.79
CA ASP A 310 13.94 -7.14 -16.76
C ASP A 310 14.96 -8.08 -16.10
N VAL A 311 15.82 -7.55 -15.22
CA VAL A 311 16.83 -8.31 -14.47
C VAL A 311 16.18 -9.37 -13.57
N ARG A 312 15.04 -9.05 -12.95
CA ARG A 312 14.28 -9.99 -12.12
C ARG A 312 13.58 -11.08 -12.91
N GLY A 313 13.50 -10.96 -14.25
CA GLY A 313 12.79 -11.91 -15.12
C GLY A 313 11.28 -11.71 -15.15
N VAL A 314 10.81 -10.48 -14.91
CA VAL A 314 9.39 -10.12 -15.03
C VAL A 314 8.97 -10.24 -16.50
N LYS A 315 7.80 -10.83 -16.77
CA LYS A 315 7.33 -11.06 -18.16
C LYS A 315 6.78 -9.78 -18.77
N VAL A 316 6.00 -9.02 -18.01
CA VAL A 316 5.31 -7.81 -18.48
C VAL A 316 5.45 -6.69 -17.47
N LEU A 317 5.72 -5.48 -17.96
CA LEU A 317 5.60 -4.24 -17.20
C LEU A 317 4.58 -3.34 -17.88
N SER A 318 3.49 -3.06 -17.18
CA SER A 318 2.46 -2.14 -17.65
C SER A 318 2.68 -0.72 -17.12
N LEU A 319 2.53 0.28 -17.99
CA LEU A 319 2.75 1.69 -17.66
C LEU A 319 1.40 2.35 -17.32
N GLY A 320 1.14 2.64 -16.06
CA GLY A 320 -0.06 3.35 -15.61
C GLY A 320 0.10 4.87 -15.60
N LEU A 321 -1.03 5.57 -15.73
CA LEU A 321 -1.15 7.02 -15.64
C LEU A 321 -0.18 7.75 -16.59
N LEU A 322 0.52 8.79 -16.11
CA LEU A 322 1.41 9.61 -16.93
C LEU A 322 2.76 8.94 -17.21
N ASN A 323 3.03 7.74 -16.67
CA ASN A 323 4.24 6.98 -17.00
C ASN A 323 4.29 6.54 -18.47
N GLN A 324 3.18 6.61 -19.19
CA GLN A 324 3.09 6.36 -20.63
C GLN A 324 2.78 7.63 -21.44
N ALA A 325 2.95 8.83 -20.89
CA ALA A 325 2.62 10.05 -21.62
C ALA A 325 3.46 10.19 -22.91
N LYS A 326 2.80 10.49 -24.04
CA LYS A 326 3.47 10.66 -25.34
C LYS A 326 4.61 11.69 -25.31
N GLN A 327 4.43 12.80 -24.59
CA GLN A 327 5.43 13.86 -24.44
C GLN A 327 6.59 13.49 -23.51
N LEU A 328 6.44 12.43 -22.71
CA LEU A 328 7.43 11.98 -21.75
C LEU A 328 8.36 10.94 -22.38
N ASN A 329 7.80 9.86 -22.91
CA ASN A 329 8.56 8.71 -23.44
C ASN A 329 7.91 8.04 -24.66
N GLY A 330 6.97 8.72 -25.32
CA GLY A 330 6.30 8.18 -26.50
C GLY A 330 5.43 6.96 -26.21
N ASN A 331 4.82 6.87 -25.03
CA ASN A 331 4.07 5.69 -24.56
C ASN A 331 4.98 4.45 -24.43
N GLY A 332 6.16 4.62 -23.84
CA GLY A 332 7.15 3.55 -23.62
C GLY A 332 8.06 3.24 -24.82
N GLU A 333 7.80 3.82 -25.99
CA GLU A 333 8.59 3.60 -27.21
C GLU A 333 10.06 3.99 -27.05
N LEU A 334 10.35 5.04 -26.27
CA LEU A 334 11.71 5.46 -25.93
C LEU A 334 12.55 4.30 -25.38
N PHE A 335 12.01 3.53 -24.45
CA PHE A 335 12.73 2.45 -23.78
C PHE A 335 12.87 1.22 -24.68
N ARG A 336 11.87 0.94 -25.53
CA ARG A 336 11.96 -0.12 -26.54
C ARG A 336 13.09 0.15 -27.54
N GLN A 337 13.24 1.40 -27.97
CA GLN A 337 14.30 1.81 -28.89
C GLN A 337 15.68 1.80 -28.21
N LYS A 338 15.76 2.29 -26.96
CA LYS A 338 17.00 2.30 -26.18
C LYS A 338 17.49 0.89 -25.83
N TYR A 339 16.57 -0.04 -25.57
CA TYR A 339 16.86 -1.41 -25.16
C TYR A 339 16.14 -2.44 -26.05
N PRO A 340 16.65 -2.73 -27.27
CA PRO A 340 15.98 -3.63 -28.20
C PRO A 340 15.96 -5.10 -27.77
N LYS A 341 16.74 -5.47 -26.73
CA LYS A 341 16.86 -6.84 -26.21
C LYS A 341 16.13 -7.08 -24.89
N LEU A 342 15.20 -6.21 -24.50
CA LEU A 342 14.40 -6.39 -23.28
C LEU A 342 13.66 -7.74 -23.32
N GLY A 343 13.82 -8.52 -22.26
CA GLY A 343 13.03 -9.71 -21.98
C GLY A 343 11.62 -9.35 -21.52
N VAL A 344 11.50 -8.31 -20.70
CA VAL A 344 10.21 -7.76 -20.24
C VAL A 344 9.46 -7.05 -21.36
N ARG A 345 8.15 -7.31 -21.47
CA ARG A 345 7.27 -6.61 -22.43
C ARG A 345 6.69 -5.36 -21.80
N ILE A 346 6.86 -4.23 -22.50
CA ILE A 346 6.30 -2.94 -22.11
C ILE A 346 4.88 -2.86 -22.66
N VAL A 347 3.91 -2.62 -21.78
CA VAL A 347 2.49 -2.56 -22.15
C VAL A 347 1.88 -1.25 -21.67
N ASP A 348 1.51 -0.40 -22.60
CA ASP A 348 0.79 0.82 -22.31
C ASP A 348 -0.71 0.55 -22.09
N GLY A 349 -1.28 -0.51 -22.69
CA GLY A 349 -2.64 -1.01 -22.46
C GLY A 349 -3.76 -0.30 -23.23
N SER A 350 -3.41 0.46 -24.26
CA SER A 350 -4.35 1.22 -25.09
C SER A 350 -5.38 0.35 -25.82
N GLY A 351 -5.02 -0.85 -26.27
CA GLY A 351 -5.89 -1.75 -27.01
C GLY A 351 -7.14 -2.14 -26.23
N LEU A 352 -6.97 -2.54 -24.96
CA LEU A 352 -8.09 -2.86 -24.08
C LEU A 352 -8.89 -1.59 -23.71
N ALA A 353 -8.22 -0.47 -23.44
CA ALA A 353 -8.90 0.79 -23.15
C ALA A 353 -9.85 1.20 -24.29
N ILE A 354 -9.40 1.08 -25.54
CA ILE A 354 -10.23 1.29 -26.74
C ILE A 354 -11.41 0.30 -26.75
N GLY A 355 -11.16 -0.98 -26.50
CA GLY A 355 -12.22 -1.99 -26.44
C GLY A 355 -13.31 -1.63 -25.42
N VAL A 356 -12.93 -1.19 -24.22
CA VAL A 356 -13.86 -0.75 -23.17
C VAL A 356 -14.66 0.48 -23.61
N VAL A 357 -14.01 1.49 -24.20
CA VAL A 357 -14.70 2.68 -24.73
C VAL A 357 -15.72 2.29 -25.81
N LEU A 358 -15.31 1.48 -26.79
CA LEU A 358 -16.19 1.07 -27.90
C LEU A 358 -17.42 0.30 -27.42
N LYS A 359 -17.30 -0.50 -26.37
CA LYS A 359 -18.41 -1.29 -25.81
C LYS A 359 -19.28 -0.49 -24.83
N SER A 360 -18.79 0.65 -24.35
CA SER A 360 -19.59 1.61 -23.55
C SER A 360 -20.57 2.43 -24.40
N ILE A 361 -20.29 2.54 -25.71
CA ILE A 361 -21.15 3.24 -26.67
C ILE A 361 -22.38 2.37 -26.97
N PRO A 362 -23.61 2.92 -26.86
CA PRO A 362 -24.83 2.20 -27.23
C PRO A 362 -24.78 1.64 -28.65
N SER A 363 -25.28 0.41 -28.85
CA SER A 363 -25.26 -0.27 -30.15
C SER A 363 -26.09 0.42 -31.23
N ASP A 364 -27.06 1.25 -30.84
CA ASP A 364 -27.94 2.04 -31.70
C ASP A 364 -27.40 3.45 -31.98
N ALA A 365 -26.23 3.81 -31.45
CA ALA A 365 -25.63 5.12 -31.64
C ALA A 365 -25.22 5.34 -33.11
N LYS A 366 -25.84 6.33 -33.76
CA LYS A 366 -25.52 6.72 -35.15
C LYS A 366 -24.45 7.79 -35.24
N GLN A 367 -24.32 8.61 -34.20
CA GLN A 367 -23.42 9.77 -34.14
C GLN A 367 -22.76 9.84 -32.77
N VAL A 368 -21.47 10.20 -32.75
CA VAL A 368 -20.73 10.54 -31.53
C VAL A 368 -19.97 11.85 -31.74
N PHE A 369 -19.80 12.60 -30.65
CA PHE A 369 -18.95 13.77 -30.63
C PHE A 369 -17.60 13.40 -30.02
N LEU A 370 -16.50 13.67 -30.72
CA LEU A 370 -15.14 13.45 -30.23
C LEU A 370 -14.54 14.81 -29.84
N HIS A 371 -14.52 15.07 -28.54
CA HIS A 371 -13.96 16.28 -27.96
C HIS A 371 -12.50 16.06 -27.57
N THR A 372 -11.61 16.74 -28.28
CA THR A 372 -10.16 16.72 -28.15
C THR A 372 -9.51 15.34 -28.32
N GLY A 373 -8.52 15.26 -29.22
CA GLY A 373 -7.57 14.15 -29.15
C GLY A 373 -6.78 13.91 -30.41
N THR A 374 -5.54 14.39 -30.43
CA THR A 374 -4.47 13.88 -31.29
C THR A 374 -3.77 12.67 -30.67
N CYS A 375 -4.22 12.21 -29.49
CA CYS A 375 -3.68 11.03 -28.84
C CYS A 375 -4.05 9.76 -29.63
N LYS A 376 -3.24 8.71 -29.46
CA LYS A 376 -3.43 7.45 -30.17
C LYS A 376 -4.79 6.79 -29.88
N ILE A 377 -5.33 6.92 -28.66
CA ILE A 377 -6.62 6.35 -28.27
C ILE A 377 -7.75 7.05 -29.01
N ALA A 378 -7.77 8.40 -29.01
CA ALA A 378 -8.78 9.18 -29.72
C ALA A 378 -8.80 8.84 -31.23
N ARG A 379 -7.61 8.77 -31.84
CA ARG A 379 -7.44 8.37 -33.24
C ARG A 379 -7.98 6.96 -33.50
N ALA A 380 -7.62 6.00 -32.66
CA ALA A 380 -8.05 4.60 -32.82
C ALA A 380 -9.55 4.42 -32.61
N VAL A 381 -10.14 5.07 -31.61
CA VAL A 381 -11.59 5.06 -31.37
C VAL A 381 -12.33 5.68 -32.55
N ALA A 382 -11.87 6.82 -33.07
CA ALA A 382 -12.48 7.44 -34.25
C ALA A 382 -12.42 6.52 -35.48
N MET A 383 -11.27 5.88 -35.74
CA MET A 383 -11.12 4.92 -36.83
C MET A 383 -12.04 3.70 -36.68
N ALA A 384 -12.16 3.17 -35.48
CA ALA A 384 -13.02 2.02 -35.20
C ALA A 384 -14.51 2.36 -35.36
N LEU A 385 -14.94 3.56 -34.92
CA LEU A 385 -16.33 4.00 -35.05
C LEU A 385 -16.71 4.32 -36.49
N CYS A 386 -15.87 5.07 -37.22
CA CYS A 386 -16.08 5.31 -38.64
C CYS A 386 -16.10 3.99 -39.44
N GLY A 387 -15.27 3.01 -39.07
CA GLY A 387 -15.28 1.67 -39.67
C GLY A 387 -16.59 0.89 -39.42
N LYS A 388 -17.30 1.19 -38.33
CA LYS A 388 -18.64 0.64 -38.03
C LYS A 388 -19.79 1.46 -38.64
N GLY A 389 -19.48 2.47 -39.46
CA GLY A 389 -20.47 3.37 -40.06
C GLY A 389 -21.08 4.38 -39.09
N ILE A 390 -20.48 4.59 -37.92
CA ILE A 390 -20.91 5.59 -36.95
C ILE A 390 -20.25 6.92 -37.30
N GLN A 391 -21.05 7.97 -37.40
CA GLN A 391 -20.54 9.30 -37.74
C GLN A 391 -19.83 9.93 -36.53
N VAL A 392 -18.57 10.33 -36.72
CA VAL A 392 -17.74 10.97 -35.70
C VAL A 392 -17.66 12.47 -35.99
N ILE A 393 -18.12 13.28 -35.05
CA ILE A 393 -18.20 14.73 -35.19
C ILE A 393 -17.11 15.40 -34.35
N MET A 394 -16.38 16.33 -34.97
CA MET A 394 -15.36 17.14 -34.32
C MET A 394 -15.61 18.63 -34.56
N ASN A 395 -15.31 19.46 -33.57
CA ASN A 395 -15.45 20.92 -33.65
C ASN A 395 -14.14 21.65 -34.01
N ARG A 396 -12.98 21.06 -33.66
CA ARG A 396 -11.66 21.67 -33.89
C ARG A 396 -11.10 21.30 -35.25
N LYS A 397 -11.17 22.24 -36.20
CA LYS A 397 -10.73 22.05 -37.59
C LYS A 397 -9.31 21.48 -37.72
N LYS A 398 -8.35 22.00 -36.95
CA LYS A 398 -6.95 21.52 -36.97
C LYS A 398 -6.82 20.04 -36.60
N GLU A 399 -7.53 19.60 -35.57
CA GLU A 399 -7.51 18.20 -35.12
C GLU A 399 -8.26 17.29 -36.09
N TYR A 400 -9.38 17.78 -36.64
CA TYR A 400 -10.13 17.12 -37.71
C TYR A 400 -9.25 16.87 -38.95
N ASP A 401 -8.58 17.91 -39.46
CA ASP A 401 -7.76 17.82 -40.67
C ASP A 401 -6.60 16.82 -40.48
N MET A 402 -5.99 16.83 -39.30
CA MET A 402 -4.91 15.91 -38.94
C MET A 402 -5.38 14.46 -38.79
N LEU A 403 -6.58 14.23 -38.24
CA LEU A 403 -7.15 12.89 -38.14
C LEU A 403 -7.58 12.37 -39.51
N LYS A 404 -8.23 13.23 -40.31
CA LYS A 404 -8.71 12.90 -41.66
C LYS A 404 -7.57 12.46 -42.58
N SER A 405 -6.41 13.12 -42.52
CA SER A 405 -5.25 12.76 -43.34
C SER A 405 -4.63 11.39 -43.00
N GLN A 406 -4.94 10.85 -41.82
CA GLN A 406 -4.48 9.54 -41.36
C GLN A 406 -5.51 8.43 -41.57
N MET A 407 -6.69 8.76 -42.12
CA MET A 407 -7.79 7.82 -42.35
C MET A 407 -7.92 7.44 -43.83
N PRO A 408 -8.17 6.17 -44.15
CA PRO A 408 -8.59 5.77 -45.49
C PRO A 408 -9.91 6.46 -45.89
N GLU A 409 -10.07 6.78 -47.17
CA GLU A 409 -11.20 7.59 -47.68
C GLU A 409 -12.58 7.01 -47.30
N ASN A 410 -12.73 5.68 -47.34
CA ASN A 410 -13.98 5.01 -46.97
C ASN A 410 -14.42 5.31 -45.52
N ARG A 411 -13.48 5.42 -44.57
CA ARG A 411 -13.73 5.77 -43.17
C ARG A 411 -13.81 7.28 -42.97
N ALA A 412 -13.02 8.05 -43.72
CA ALA A 412 -13.01 9.50 -43.64
C ALA A 412 -14.38 10.12 -44.00
N SER A 413 -15.19 9.43 -44.81
CA SER A 413 -16.57 9.84 -45.14
C SER A 413 -17.49 9.97 -43.90
N TYR A 414 -17.23 9.19 -42.84
CA TYR A 414 -17.97 9.22 -41.58
C TYR A 414 -17.42 10.26 -40.59
N LEU A 415 -16.31 10.93 -40.91
CA LEU A 415 -15.73 12.00 -40.09
C LEU A 415 -16.25 13.36 -40.55
N LYS A 416 -16.97 14.08 -39.68
CA LYS A 416 -17.59 15.38 -39.98
C LYS A 416 -17.00 16.49 -39.11
N CYS A 417 -16.68 17.62 -39.73
CA CYS A 417 -16.37 18.87 -39.03
C CYS A 417 -17.65 19.71 -38.96
N SER A 418 -18.28 19.85 -37.78
CA SER A 418 -19.56 20.55 -37.65
C SER A 418 -19.70 21.21 -36.28
N SER A 419 -20.30 22.41 -36.25
CA SER A 419 -20.63 23.15 -35.03
C SER A 419 -22.08 22.98 -34.55
N ASN A 420 -22.97 22.41 -35.38
CA ASN A 420 -24.43 22.52 -35.17
C ASN A 420 -25.14 21.19 -34.91
N ASP A 421 -24.45 20.04 -34.98
CA ASP A 421 -25.08 18.74 -34.77
C ASP A 421 -25.15 18.39 -33.27
N ILE A 422 -26.37 18.28 -32.74
CA ILE A 422 -26.63 18.00 -31.33
C ILE A 422 -26.42 16.50 -31.08
N THR A 423 -25.23 16.13 -30.63
CA THR A 423 -24.89 14.74 -30.29
C THR A 423 -24.92 14.54 -28.77
N LYS A 424 -25.53 13.46 -28.29
CA LYS A 424 -25.64 13.16 -26.86
C LYS A 424 -24.51 12.30 -26.30
N ILE A 425 -23.64 11.73 -27.13
CA ILE A 425 -22.51 10.90 -26.68
C ILE A 425 -21.22 11.66 -26.97
N TRP A 426 -20.50 12.01 -25.92
CA TRP A 426 -19.27 12.81 -26.00
C TRP A 426 -18.10 11.95 -25.53
N LEU A 427 -17.22 11.60 -26.47
CA LEU A 427 -15.94 10.96 -26.19
C LEU A 427 -14.94 12.05 -25.87
N VAL A 428 -14.32 12.00 -24.68
CA VAL A 428 -13.56 13.13 -24.15
C VAL A 428 -12.22 12.69 -23.60
N GLU A 429 -11.13 13.25 -24.13
CA GLU A 429 -9.80 13.11 -23.52
C GLU A 429 -9.61 14.14 -22.39
N ARG A 430 -9.79 15.43 -22.73
CA ARG A 430 -9.78 16.57 -21.80
C ARG A 430 -10.85 17.58 -22.19
N ILE A 431 -11.55 18.14 -21.21
CA ILE A 431 -12.58 19.17 -21.43
C ILE A 431 -12.57 20.15 -20.25
N ASP A 432 -12.73 21.43 -20.55
CA ASP A 432 -12.83 22.45 -19.50
C ASP A 432 -14.28 22.67 -19.01
N ASP A 433 -14.42 23.41 -17.90
CA ASP A 433 -15.74 23.67 -17.29
C ASP A 433 -16.67 24.49 -18.20
N LYS A 434 -16.15 25.30 -19.13
CA LYS A 434 -16.95 26.10 -20.07
C LYS A 434 -17.45 25.23 -21.21
N GLU A 435 -16.59 24.39 -21.78
CA GLU A 435 -16.89 23.42 -22.83
C GLU A 435 -17.93 22.40 -22.34
N GLN A 436 -17.82 21.89 -21.11
CA GLN A 436 -18.84 21.02 -20.53
C GLN A 436 -20.22 21.69 -20.41
N ARG A 437 -20.26 23.00 -20.14
CA ARG A 437 -21.53 23.74 -20.03
C ARG A 437 -22.23 23.87 -21.38
N MET A 438 -21.48 23.88 -22.48
CA MET A 438 -22.02 23.93 -23.85
C MET A 438 -22.64 22.59 -24.31
N ALA A 439 -22.40 21.48 -23.59
CA ALA A 439 -22.94 20.18 -23.97
C ALA A 439 -24.49 20.16 -23.89
N PRO A 440 -25.18 19.43 -24.79
CA PRO A 440 -26.63 19.28 -24.73
C PRO A 440 -27.11 18.64 -23.41
N LYS A 441 -28.36 18.90 -23.01
CA LYS A 441 -28.99 18.22 -21.86
C LYS A 441 -29.08 16.71 -22.09
N GLY A 442 -28.75 15.94 -21.06
CA GLY A 442 -28.71 14.47 -21.13
C GLY A 442 -27.50 13.93 -21.91
N THR A 443 -26.43 14.71 -22.04
CA THR A 443 -25.18 14.23 -22.64
C THR A 443 -24.55 13.15 -21.76
N VAL A 444 -24.05 12.09 -22.38
CA VAL A 444 -23.24 11.04 -21.79
C VAL A 444 -21.79 11.32 -22.13
N PHE A 445 -21.01 11.71 -21.14
CA PHE A 445 -19.57 11.88 -21.25
C PHE A 445 -18.88 10.54 -21.02
N VAL A 446 -18.11 10.11 -22.01
CA VAL A 446 -17.32 8.89 -22.03
C VAL A 446 -15.85 9.29 -22.02
N PRO A 447 -15.15 9.16 -20.88
CA PRO A 447 -13.72 9.46 -20.83
C PRO A 447 -12.93 8.48 -21.69
N ILE A 448 -12.01 8.99 -22.50
CA ILE A 448 -11.02 8.17 -23.24
C ILE A 448 -9.60 8.33 -22.68
N SER A 449 -9.46 9.08 -21.58
CA SER A 449 -8.20 9.29 -20.88
C SER A 449 -8.13 8.47 -19.59
N GLN A 450 -6.91 8.38 -19.05
CA GLN A 450 -6.63 7.72 -17.77
C GLN A 450 -7.09 8.52 -16.55
N PHE A 451 -7.67 9.72 -16.71
CA PHE A 451 -8.08 10.56 -15.59
C PHE A 451 -9.59 10.85 -15.67
N PRO A 452 -10.30 10.90 -14.54
CA PRO A 452 -11.73 11.11 -14.54
C PRO A 452 -12.04 12.56 -14.90
N LEU A 453 -13.20 12.78 -15.50
CA LEU A 453 -13.69 14.13 -15.78
C LEU A 453 -14.27 14.76 -14.52
N LYS A 454 -13.99 16.04 -14.32
CA LYS A 454 -14.68 16.85 -13.31
C LYS A 454 -16.16 16.96 -13.69
N LYS A 455 -17.05 16.56 -12.79
CA LYS A 455 -18.51 16.59 -13.00
C LYS A 455 -19.04 18.01 -12.81
N VAL A 456 -19.31 18.73 -13.89
CA VAL A 456 -19.81 20.13 -13.85
C VAL A 456 -21.34 20.18 -13.96
N ARG A 457 -21.95 19.29 -14.73
CA ARG A 457 -23.38 19.30 -15.01
C ARG A 457 -24.12 18.13 -14.36
N LYS A 458 -25.16 18.43 -13.57
CA LYS A 458 -25.96 17.40 -12.89
C LYS A 458 -26.96 16.69 -13.80
N ASP A 459 -27.30 17.29 -14.94
CA ASP A 459 -28.26 16.78 -15.92
C ASP A 459 -27.58 16.03 -17.09
N CYS A 460 -26.32 15.66 -16.92
CA CYS A 460 -25.52 14.85 -17.82
C CYS A 460 -25.02 13.60 -17.07
N THR A 461 -24.74 12.53 -17.80
CA THR A 461 -24.15 11.29 -17.26
C THR A 461 -22.64 11.30 -17.50
N TYR A 462 -21.86 10.95 -16.49
CA TYR A 462 -20.40 10.83 -16.61
C TYR A 462 -20.03 9.39 -16.35
N LEU A 463 -19.57 8.69 -17.39
CA LEU A 463 -19.04 7.34 -17.24
C LEU A 463 -17.69 7.38 -16.55
N SER A 464 -17.29 6.26 -15.94
CA SER A 464 -15.95 6.09 -15.39
C SER A 464 -14.90 6.11 -16.50
N THR A 465 -13.65 6.35 -16.13
CA THR A 465 -12.51 6.03 -17.00
C THR A 465 -12.57 4.55 -17.42
N PRO A 466 -12.00 4.18 -18.58
CA PRO A 466 -11.90 2.80 -19.04
C PRO A 466 -11.39 1.86 -17.94
N ALA A 467 -12.28 1.02 -17.43
CA ALA A 467 -12.06 0.15 -16.30
C ALA A 467 -13.06 -1.01 -16.31
N MET A 468 -12.71 -2.08 -15.60
CA MET A 468 -13.53 -3.28 -15.49
C MET A 468 -13.48 -3.83 -14.05
N LYS A 469 -14.55 -4.51 -13.64
CA LYS A 469 -14.56 -5.27 -12.38
C LYS A 469 -13.65 -6.48 -12.53
N ILE A 470 -12.79 -6.71 -11.54
CA ILE A 470 -11.86 -7.84 -11.51
C ILE A 470 -12.57 -9.13 -11.07
N PRO A 471 -12.11 -10.32 -11.51
CA PRO A 471 -12.69 -11.59 -11.12
C PRO A 471 -12.56 -11.85 -9.61
N ASP A 472 -13.53 -12.56 -9.02
CA ASP A 472 -13.54 -12.87 -7.58
C ASP A 472 -12.37 -13.77 -7.15
N THR A 473 -11.76 -14.49 -8.10
CA THR A 473 -10.55 -15.29 -7.89
C THR A 473 -9.28 -14.46 -7.63
N MET A 474 -9.31 -13.13 -7.85
CA MET A 474 -8.18 -12.25 -7.57
C MET A 474 -8.08 -11.96 -6.08
N GLN A 475 -6.91 -12.27 -5.50
CA GLN A 475 -6.60 -12.22 -4.07
C GLN A 475 -5.63 -11.08 -3.75
N ASN A 476 -5.56 -10.72 -2.47
CA ASN A 476 -4.70 -9.66 -1.93
C ASN A 476 -5.00 -8.26 -2.49
N ILE A 477 -6.27 -7.98 -2.76
CA ILE A 477 -6.76 -6.66 -3.16
C ILE A 477 -7.21 -5.91 -1.91
N HIS A 478 -6.41 -4.93 -1.49
CA HIS A 478 -6.62 -4.20 -0.23
C HIS A 478 -6.85 -2.70 -0.42
N SER A 479 -6.47 -2.14 -1.58
CA SER A 479 -6.75 -0.75 -1.93
C SER A 479 -7.61 -0.62 -3.18
N CYS A 480 -8.26 0.53 -3.32
CA CYS A 480 -8.90 0.96 -4.56
C CYS A 480 -7.85 1.54 -5.52
N GLU A 481 -7.94 1.23 -6.81
CA GLU A 481 -7.08 1.85 -7.81
C GLU A 481 -7.54 3.30 -8.07
N ASN A 482 -6.91 4.25 -7.40
CA ASN A 482 -7.21 5.68 -7.49
C ASN A 482 -8.69 5.98 -7.15
N TRP A 483 -9.46 6.53 -8.09
CA TRP A 483 -10.89 6.86 -7.97
C TRP A 483 -11.81 5.69 -8.35
N LEU A 484 -11.27 4.51 -8.68
CA LEU A 484 -12.09 3.37 -9.05
C LEU A 484 -12.70 2.70 -7.81
N PRO A 485 -13.93 2.17 -7.91
CA PRO A 485 -14.55 1.42 -6.81
C PRO A 485 -13.74 0.19 -6.39
N ARG A 486 -14.09 -0.37 -5.22
CA ARG A 486 -13.49 -1.63 -4.74
C ARG A 486 -13.64 -2.72 -5.79
N ARG A 487 -12.57 -3.50 -6.00
CA ARG A 487 -12.50 -4.59 -6.99
C ARG A 487 -12.76 -4.12 -8.43
N VAL A 488 -12.38 -2.89 -8.75
CA VAL A 488 -12.35 -2.36 -10.12
C VAL A 488 -10.93 -1.92 -10.43
N MET A 489 -10.46 -2.25 -11.63
CA MET A 489 -9.10 -2.01 -12.08
C MET A 489 -9.14 -1.32 -13.44
N SER A 490 -8.17 -0.45 -13.71
CA SER A 490 -8.14 0.29 -14.97
C SER A 490 -7.86 -0.64 -16.16
N ALA A 491 -8.38 -0.28 -17.33
CA ALA A 491 -8.17 -1.08 -18.54
C ALA A 491 -6.67 -1.20 -18.90
N TRP A 492 -5.87 -0.19 -18.58
CA TRP A 492 -4.42 -0.20 -18.84
C TRP A 492 -3.67 -1.19 -17.94
N HIS A 493 -4.05 -1.29 -16.66
CA HIS A 493 -3.50 -2.31 -15.76
C HIS A 493 -3.97 -3.73 -16.19
N ILE A 494 -5.27 -3.88 -16.49
CA ILE A 494 -5.81 -5.19 -16.95
C ILE A 494 -5.13 -5.64 -18.24
N ALA A 495 -4.80 -4.74 -19.17
CA ALA A 495 -4.09 -5.10 -20.39
C ALA A 495 -2.75 -5.80 -20.07
N GLY A 496 -1.98 -5.29 -19.10
CA GLY A 496 -0.76 -5.96 -18.63
C GLY A 496 -1.01 -7.38 -18.13
N ILE A 497 -2.12 -7.59 -17.41
CA ILE A 497 -2.55 -8.92 -16.96
C ILE A 497 -2.85 -9.84 -18.15
N LEU A 498 -3.57 -9.34 -19.16
CA LEU A 498 -3.93 -10.14 -20.34
C LEU A 498 -2.71 -10.54 -21.16
N HIS A 499 -1.71 -9.66 -21.30
CA HIS A 499 -0.46 -10.00 -21.98
C HIS A 499 0.23 -11.21 -21.34
N VAL A 500 0.25 -11.28 -20.00
CA VAL A 500 0.79 -12.44 -19.28
C VAL A 500 -0.09 -13.68 -19.47
N LEU A 501 -1.41 -13.55 -19.28
CA LEU A 501 -2.34 -14.69 -19.34
C LEU A 501 -2.44 -15.32 -20.72
N GLU A 502 -2.34 -14.51 -21.78
CA GLU A 502 -2.42 -14.95 -23.17
C GLU A 502 -1.03 -15.24 -23.78
N GLY A 503 0.06 -14.94 -23.06
CA GLY A 503 1.42 -15.15 -23.55
C GLY A 503 1.77 -14.31 -24.77
N TRP A 504 1.24 -13.08 -24.87
CA TRP A 504 1.55 -12.20 -26.00
C TRP A 504 3.01 -11.72 -25.91
N SER A 505 3.76 -11.93 -26.99
CA SER A 505 5.19 -11.65 -27.04
C SER A 505 5.54 -10.24 -27.50
N GLU A 506 4.55 -9.45 -27.91
CA GLU A 506 4.76 -8.11 -28.47
C GLU A 506 4.75 -7.04 -27.39
N HIS A 507 5.56 -6.00 -27.57
CA HIS A 507 5.42 -4.77 -26.80
C HIS A 507 4.16 -4.04 -27.28
N GLU A 508 3.37 -3.50 -26.36
CA GLU A 508 2.28 -2.57 -26.68
C GLU A 508 2.75 -1.17 -26.27
N CYS A 509 3.44 -0.48 -27.17
CA CYS A 509 4.03 0.83 -26.92
C CYS A 509 4.07 1.67 -28.20
N GLY A 510 4.28 2.98 -28.05
CA GLY A 510 4.31 3.87 -29.21
C GLY A 510 2.94 3.98 -29.89
N ASP A 511 2.94 3.73 -31.20
CA ASP A 511 1.72 3.66 -32.01
C ASP A 511 1.20 2.21 -32.17
N HIS A 512 1.97 1.20 -31.76
CA HIS A 512 1.56 -0.20 -31.81
C HIS A 512 0.58 -0.50 -30.69
N MET A 513 -0.55 -1.13 -31.02
CA MET A 513 -1.61 -1.45 -30.07
C MET A 513 -2.13 -2.87 -30.33
N MET A 514 -2.47 -3.60 -29.27
CA MET A 514 -3.19 -4.86 -29.41
C MET A 514 -4.56 -4.62 -30.04
N ASP A 515 -5.01 -5.55 -30.89
CA ASP A 515 -6.35 -5.47 -31.46
C ASP A 515 -7.41 -5.38 -30.35
N SER A 516 -8.27 -4.36 -30.45
CA SER A 516 -9.21 -4.03 -29.38
C SER A 516 -10.28 -5.09 -29.13
N GLU A 517 -10.73 -5.82 -30.18
CA GLU A 517 -11.72 -6.90 -30.02
C GLU A 517 -11.04 -8.17 -29.49
N LYS A 518 -9.79 -8.45 -29.88
CA LYS A 518 -8.95 -9.51 -29.29
C LYS A 518 -8.71 -9.26 -27.80
N ALA A 519 -8.29 -8.05 -27.44
CA ALA A 519 -8.06 -7.66 -26.05
C ALA A 519 -9.33 -7.72 -25.21
N TRP A 520 -10.44 -7.18 -25.73
CA TRP A 520 -11.75 -7.27 -25.08
C TRP A 520 -12.20 -8.71 -24.87
N SER A 521 -12.12 -9.55 -25.91
CA SER A 521 -12.53 -10.95 -25.82
C SER A 521 -11.70 -11.72 -24.81
N ALA A 522 -10.38 -11.48 -24.75
CA ALA A 522 -9.51 -12.05 -23.72
C ALA A 522 -9.93 -11.59 -22.31
N ALA A 523 -10.24 -10.30 -22.12
CA ALA A 523 -10.72 -9.78 -20.84
C ALA A 523 -11.96 -10.53 -20.34
N ILE A 524 -12.98 -10.67 -21.19
CA ILE A 524 -14.21 -11.39 -20.84
C ILE A 524 -13.93 -12.86 -20.52
N ARG A 525 -13.09 -13.55 -21.31
CA ARG A 525 -12.72 -14.96 -21.07
C ARG A 525 -12.04 -15.17 -19.71
N HIS A 526 -11.22 -14.22 -19.26
CA HIS A 526 -10.54 -14.29 -17.96
C HIS A 526 -11.38 -13.74 -16.79
N GLY A 527 -12.66 -13.45 -17.03
CA GLY A 527 -13.62 -13.10 -15.97
C GLY A 527 -13.62 -11.63 -15.56
N PHE A 528 -13.02 -10.74 -16.38
CA PHE A 528 -13.17 -9.30 -16.19
C PHE A 528 -14.55 -8.87 -16.70
N ILE A 529 -15.27 -8.08 -15.91
CA ILE A 529 -16.65 -7.69 -16.21
C ILE A 529 -16.69 -6.20 -16.51
N PRO A 530 -17.28 -5.76 -17.65
CA PRO A 530 -17.45 -4.35 -17.95
C PRO A 530 -18.26 -3.64 -16.87
N LEU A 531 -17.92 -2.40 -16.56
CA LEU A 531 -18.75 -1.57 -15.69
C LEU A 531 -20.05 -1.25 -16.44
N THR A 532 -21.17 -1.84 -16.01
CA THR A 532 -22.49 -1.40 -16.47
C THR A 532 -22.71 0.04 -16.03
N LYS A 533 -23.40 0.84 -16.86
CA LYS A 533 -23.73 2.25 -16.57
C LYS A 533 -24.19 2.37 -15.11
N ALA A 534 -23.38 3.06 -14.31
CA ALA A 534 -23.71 3.40 -12.92
C ALA A 534 -24.81 4.46 -12.88
#